data_AF-A0A0G4MYP6-F1
#
_entry.id   AF-A0A0G4MYP6-F1
#
_cell.length_a   1.000
_cell.length_b   1.000
_cell.length_c   1.000
_cell.angle_alpha   90.00
_cell.angle_beta   90.00
_cell.angle_gamma   90.00
#
_symmetry.space_group_name_H-M   'P 1'
#
loop_
_entity.id
_entity.type
_entity.pdbx_description
1 polymer ?
#
loop_
_entity_poly.entity_id
_entity_poly.type
_entity_poly.pdbx_seq_one_letter_code
_entity_poly.pdbx_strand_id
1 'polypeptide(L)'
;MLDYANFDEVFGSPVGNPYNKQALQEIETFRKGSDGVLFIDRVLNALGLSKAKSYPPKNDTALRNLHKTLCEADISTHHRLSIFYYLLLDTDGHDNRAQFSTRFANASGVPKNYQIFMKGLWLLDHHKFERALEHVTHPSLTPDFADEIVTTFARNNPTLALAYFHTVQPVLKTHDALELLFNALALASVTEALAFSRTHPAAVREQLFRRLVSSVLDAQAGDDTARRAIELVGLSLDADEEAWLETYLLEGDGKRLKNAQDTLLMRKLATGRYTEAVKEKGLGGRWGVVIEGLKSGIGGRTL
;
A
#
# COMPACT_ATOMS: atom_id res chain seq x y z
N MET A 1 31.23 27.29 -1.79
CA MET A 1 30.51 26.08 -1.34
C MET A 1 29.61 26.56 -0.21
N LEU A 2 28.32 26.24 -0.24
CA LEU A 2 27.38 26.67 0.80
C LEU A 2 27.78 26.04 2.14
N ASP A 3 27.89 26.84 3.20
CA ASP A 3 28.13 26.34 4.55
C ASP A 3 26.80 25.98 5.22
N TYR A 4 26.48 24.68 5.24
CA TYR A 4 25.22 24.21 5.83
C TYR A 4 25.17 24.40 7.35
N ALA A 5 26.31 24.63 8.01
CA ALA A 5 26.37 24.92 9.44
C ALA A 5 25.95 26.37 9.74
N ASN A 6 25.90 27.24 8.73
CA ASN A 6 25.37 28.59 8.84
C ASN A 6 23.86 28.60 8.53
N PHE A 7 23.04 28.91 9.54
CA PHE A 7 21.58 28.94 9.42
C PHE A 7 21.09 29.84 8.27
N ASP A 8 21.65 31.05 8.17
CA ASP A 8 21.18 32.06 7.22
C ASP A 8 21.57 31.70 5.77
N GLU A 9 22.58 30.85 5.57
CA GLU A 9 22.92 30.29 4.25
C GLU A 9 21.97 29.17 3.81
N VAL A 10 21.40 28.42 4.77
CA VAL A 10 20.44 27.35 4.47
C VAL A 10 19.03 27.90 4.23
N PHE A 11 18.54 28.74 5.16
CA PHE A 11 17.15 29.20 5.17
C PHE A 11 16.98 30.63 4.64
N GLY A 12 18.08 31.35 4.37
CA GLY A 12 18.05 32.74 3.95
C GLY A 12 17.74 33.70 5.11
N SER A 13 17.94 35.01 4.88
CA SER A 13 17.39 36.05 5.77
C SER A 13 15.85 36.01 5.70
N PRO A 14 15.10 36.36 6.77
CA PRO A 14 13.74 35.89 6.98
C PRO A 14 12.76 36.54 6.00
N VAL A 15 12.58 35.92 4.83
CA VAL A 15 11.41 36.11 3.99
C VAL A 15 10.27 35.28 4.60
N GLY A 16 9.86 35.64 5.83
CA GLY A 16 8.80 34.97 6.59
C GLY A 16 9.12 33.52 6.98
N ASN A 17 8.93 33.17 8.24
CA ASN A 17 8.89 31.77 8.65
C ASN A 17 7.83 31.02 7.81
N PRO A 18 8.16 29.95 7.05
CA PRO A 18 7.19 29.22 6.23
C PRO A 18 6.07 28.61 7.07
N TYR A 19 6.32 28.38 8.35
CA TYR A 19 5.37 27.83 9.31
C TYR A 19 4.47 28.91 9.92
N ASN A 20 3.67 29.57 9.07
CA ASN A 20 2.61 30.44 9.56
C ASN A 20 1.47 29.62 10.21
N LYS A 21 0.50 30.28 10.85
CA LYS A 21 -0.61 29.58 11.55
C LYS A 21 -1.40 28.63 10.63
N GLN A 22 -1.61 29.01 9.37
CA GLN A 22 -2.33 28.19 8.39
C GLN A 22 -1.52 26.95 8.02
N ALA A 23 -0.24 27.11 7.70
CA ALA A 23 0.67 26.01 7.38
C ALA A 23 0.77 24.99 8.52
N LEU A 24 0.91 25.48 9.76
CA LEU A 24 0.95 24.62 10.95
C LEU A 24 -0.35 23.83 11.13
N GLN A 25 -1.50 24.47 10.93
CA GLN A 25 -2.79 23.80 11.02
C GLN A 25 -2.97 22.76 9.91
N GLU A 26 -2.50 23.06 8.70
CA GLU A 26 -2.57 22.15 7.55
C GLU A 26 -1.69 20.91 7.78
N ILE A 27 -0.42 21.09 8.17
CA ILE A 27 0.50 19.99 8.49
C ILE A 27 -0.06 19.12 9.63
N GLU A 28 -0.65 19.74 10.66
CA GLU A 28 -1.29 19.00 11.75
C GLU A 28 -2.54 18.22 11.29
N THR A 29 -3.26 18.75 10.29
CA THR A 29 -4.41 18.05 9.69
C THR A 29 -3.94 16.83 8.90
N PHE A 30 -2.91 16.96 8.08
CA PHE A 30 -2.31 15.80 7.37
C PHE A 30 -1.74 14.78 8.34
N ARG A 31 -1.07 15.22 9.40
CA ARG A 31 -0.55 14.37 10.47
C ARG A 31 -1.66 13.53 11.11
N LYS A 32 -2.79 14.14 11.44
CA LYS A 32 -3.97 13.41 11.96
C LYS A 32 -4.54 12.41 10.95
N GLY A 33 -4.51 12.74 9.66
CA GLY A 33 -4.89 11.83 8.58
C GLY A 33 -3.91 10.66 8.36
N SER A 34 -2.70 10.74 8.92
CA SER A 34 -1.62 9.74 8.78
C SER A 34 -1.32 9.03 10.11
N ASP A 35 -2.35 8.71 10.90
CA ASP A 35 -2.25 8.06 12.22
C ASP A 35 -1.30 8.78 13.20
N GLY A 36 -1.16 10.11 13.05
CA GLY A 36 -0.29 10.94 13.90
C GLY A 36 1.18 10.97 13.48
N VAL A 37 1.59 10.23 12.43
CA VAL A 37 3.00 10.08 12.02
C VAL A 37 3.19 10.38 10.53
N LEU A 38 3.99 11.40 10.26
CA LEU A 38 4.44 11.79 8.92
C LEU A 38 5.72 11.03 8.52
N PHE A 39 5.98 10.92 7.22
CA PHE A 39 7.20 10.32 6.68
C PHE A 39 8.46 11.05 7.13
N ILE A 40 8.43 12.38 7.28
CA ILE A 40 9.56 13.09 7.88
C ILE A 40 9.86 12.62 9.31
N ASP A 41 8.85 12.27 10.11
CA ASP A 41 9.10 11.72 11.45
C ASP A 41 9.74 10.33 11.38
N ARG A 42 9.34 9.52 10.40
CA ARG A 42 9.94 8.19 10.14
C ARG A 42 11.41 8.33 9.74
N VAL A 43 11.74 9.30 8.88
CA VAL A 43 13.12 9.63 8.48
C VAL A 43 13.94 10.06 9.71
N LEU A 44 13.42 11.01 10.50
CA LEU A 44 14.11 11.47 11.71
C LEU A 44 14.32 10.33 12.71
N ASN A 45 13.31 9.47 12.90
CA ASN A 45 13.41 8.32 13.79
C ASN A 45 14.45 7.29 13.30
N ALA A 46 14.47 6.97 12.00
CA ALA A 46 15.43 6.05 11.40
C ALA A 46 16.88 6.54 11.54
N LEU A 47 17.07 7.85 11.62
CA LEU A 47 18.38 8.48 11.83
C LEU A 47 18.72 8.72 13.31
N GLY A 48 17.93 8.17 14.25
CA GLY A 48 18.17 8.33 15.70
C GLY A 48 17.80 9.71 16.25
N LEU A 49 17.10 10.53 15.47
CA LEU A 49 16.68 11.89 15.83
C LEU A 49 15.27 11.93 16.43
N SER A 50 14.81 10.84 17.04
CA SER A 50 13.47 10.70 17.61
C SER A 50 13.16 11.68 18.76
N LYS A 51 14.19 12.27 19.38
CA LYS A 51 14.06 13.36 20.36
C LYS A 51 13.84 14.73 19.72
N ALA A 52 14.17 14.86 18.43
CA ALA A 52 13.92 16.05 17.63
C ALA A 52 12.49 16.02 17.02
N LYS A 53 11.46 15.71 17.84
CA LYS A 53 10.03 15.86 17.51
C LYS A 53 9.67 17.34 17.38
N SER A 54 10.32 17.99 16.42
CA SER A 54 10.34 19.44 16.25
C SER A 54 9.61 19.85 14.97
N TYR A 55 9.17 18.88 14.16
CA TYR A 55 8.49 19.12 12.91
C TYR A 55 6.95 19.13 13.08
N PRO A 56 6.26 20.17 12.60
CA PRO A 56 6.81 21.38 12.00
C PRO A 56 7.34 22.37 13.05
N PRO A 57 8.44 23.10 12.78
CA PRO A 57 8.93 24.17 13.64
C PRO A 57 7.88 25.28 13.85
N LYS A 58 7.46 25.49 15.11
CA LYS A 58 6.36 26.41 15.43
C LYS A 58 6.71 27.91 15.30
N ASN A 59 7.99 28.24 15.30
CA ASN A 59 8.52 29.60 15.20
C ASN A 59 9.99 29.58 14.75
N ASP A 60 10.56 30.76 14.47
CA ASP A 60 11.95 30.91 14.03
C ASP A 60 12.96 30.30 15.03
N THR A 61 12.73 30.48 16.32
CA THR A 61 13.58 29.89 17.37
C THR A 61 13.57 28.37 17.33
N ALA A 62 12.42 27.74 17.11
CA ALA A 62 12.29 26.29 16.94
C ALA A 62 13.02 25.81 15.68
N LEU A 63 12.96 26.57 14.59
CA LEU A 63 13.66 26.24 13.34
C LEU A 63 15.19 26.34 13.52
N ARG A 64 15.69 27.39 14.19
CA ARG A 64 17.11 27.53 14.54
C ARG A 64 17.60 26.42 15.46
N ASN A 65 16.81 26.04 16.46
CA ASN A 65 17.12 24.92 17.34
C ASN A 65 17.16 23.58 16.59
N LEU A 66 16.22 23.36 15.65
CA LEU A 66 16.22 22.17 14.80
C LEU A 66 17.45 22.13 13.90
N HIS A 67 17.81 23.26 13.27
CA HIS A 67 19.02 23.37 12.45
C HIS A 67 20.28 23.06 13.26
N LYS A 68 20.44 23.65 14.45
CA LYS A 68 21.55 23.36 15.36
C LYS A 68 21.60 21.87 15.73
N THR A 69 20.47 21.28 16.12
CA THR A 69 20.37 19.86 16.46
C THR A 69 20.79 18.97 15.30
N LEU A 70 20.38 19.31 14.07
CA LEU A 70 20.76 18.58 12.87
C LEU A 70 22.26 18.72 12.55
N CYS A 71 22.86 19.89 12.79
CA CYS A 71 24.29 20.11 12.60
C CYS A 71 25.14 19.31 13.60
N GLU A 72 24.69 19.22 14.85
CA GLU A 72 25.38 18.50 15.93
C GLU A 72 25.14 16.97 15.90
N ALA A 73 24.14 16.51 15.14
CA ALA A 73 23.80 15.10 15.04
C ALA A 73 24.88 14.28 14.32
N ASP A 74 25.15 13.08 14.86
CA ASP A 74 26.02 12.06 14.26
C ASP A 74 25.30 11.33 13.11
N ILE A 75 25.11 12.05 12.00
CA ILE A 75 24.55 11.55 10.76
C ILE A 75 25.44 11.97 9.59
N SER A 76 25.34 11.22 8.48
CA SER A 76 26.05 11.57 7.26
C SER A 76 25.62 12.94 6.72
N THR A 77 26.54 13.59 6.01
CA THR A 77 26.28 14.90 5.40
C THR A 77 25.10 14.85 4.43
N HIS A 78 24.97 13.80 3.61
CA HIS A 78 23.87 13.69 2.66
C HIS A 78 22.50 13.54 3.35
N HIS A 79 22.40 12.82 4.48
CA HIS A 79 21.16 12.76 5.28
C HIS A 79 20.80 14.11 5.88
N ARG A 80 21.79 14.83 6.42
CA ARG A 80 21.58 16.17 6.98
C ARG A 80 21.07 17.14 5.90
N LEU A 81 21.75 17.19 4.76
CA LEU A 81 21.37 18.07 3.65
C LEU A 81 19.99 17.68 3.08
N SER A 82 19.64 16.39 3.02
CA SER A 82 18.33 15.95 2.53
C SER A 82 17.18 16.36 3.46
N ILE A 83 17.42 16.41 4.78
CA ILE A 83 16.44 16.94 5.75
C ILE A 83 16.28 18.45 5.57
N PHE A 84 17.37 19.22 5.42
CA PHE A 84 17.26 20.65 5.13
C PHE A 84 16.53 20.91 3.81
N TYR A 85 16.81 20.11 2.78
CA TYR A 85 16.07 20.15 1.52
C TYR A 85 14.56 19.92 1.73
N TYR A 86 14.16 18.95 2.55
CA TYR A 86 12.76 18.71 2.89
C TYR A 86 12.12 19.93 3.56
N LEU A 87 12.77 20.52 4.56
CA LEU A 87 12.24 21.71 5.25
C LEU A 87 12.05 22.90 4.29
N LEU A 88 12.96 23.06 3.31
CA LEU A 88 12.84 24.10 2.29
C LEU A 88 11.72 23.86 1.27
N LEU A 89 11.24 22.62 1.12
CA LEU A 89 10.05 22.33 0.31
C LEU A 89 8.79 22.96 0.92
N ASP A 90 8.72 23.10 2.25
CA ASP A 90 7.61 23.80 2.90
C ASP A 90 7.56 25.26 2.47
N THR A 91 8.71 25.92 2.31
CA THR A 91 8.79 27.30 1.80
C THR A 91 8.35 27.39 0.35
N ASP A 92 8.81 26.47 -0.51
CA ASP A 92 8.43 26.44 -1.93
C ASP A 92 6.94 26.10 -2.14
N GLY A 93 6.33 25.36 -1.21
CA GLY A 93 4.90 25.10 -1.21
C GLY A 93 4.05 26.37 -1.09
N HIS A 94 4.58 27.40 -0.43
CA HIS A 94 3.92 28.70 -0.24
C HIS A 94 4.31 29.72 -1.33
N ASP A 95 5.58 29.76 -1.71
CA ASP A 95 6.08 30.64 -2.78
C ASP A 95 6.96 29.87 -3.78
N ASN A 96 6.29 29.23 -4.73
CA ASN A 96 6.94 28.40 -5.76
C ASN A 96 7.81 29.22 -6.75
N ARG A 97 7.79 30.56 -6.69
CA ARG A 97 8.62 31.41 -7.56
C ARG A 97 10.07 31.48 -7.09
N ALA A 98 10.32 31.30 -5.81
CA ALA A 98 11.64 31.46 -5.22
C ALA A 98 12.54 30.21 -5.34
N GLN A 99 11.94 29.02 -5.44
CA GLN A 99 12.64 27.73 -5.65
C GLN A 99 13.80 27.50 -4.66
N PHE A 100 13.58 27.80 -3.39
CA PHE A 100 14.56 27.72 -2.30
C PHE A 100 15.15 26.31 -2.19
N SER A 101 14.32 25.27 -2.22
CA SER A 101 14.79 23.88 -2.11
C SER A 101 15.75 23.51 -3.25
N THR A 102 15.46 23.94 -4.48
CA THR A 102 16.26 23.64 -5.67
C THR A 102 17.58 24.39 -5.65
N ARG A 103 17.57 25.68 -5.28
CA ARG A 103 18.79 26.48 -5.13
C ARG A 103 19.71 25.91 -4.06
N PHE A 104 19.16 25.56 -2.89
CA PHE A 104 19.90 24.92 -1.83
C PHE A 104 20.51 23.59 -2.27
N ALA A 105 19.72 22.72 -2.92
CA ALA A 105 20.20 21.42 -3.37
C ALA A 105 21.39 21.53 -4.34
N ASN A 106 21.34 22.49 -5.28
CA ASN A 106 22.42 22.76 -6.22
C ASN A 106 23.66 23.35 -5.53
N ALA A 107 23.49 24.27 -4.58
CA ALA A 107 24.60 24.96 -3.92
C ALA A 107 25.30 24.12 -2.84
N SER A 108 24.57 23.22 -2.18
CA SER A 108 25.08 22.33 -1.13
C SER A 108 25.48 20.94 -1.64
N GLY A 109 25.06 20.58 -2.86
CA GLY A 109 25.39 19.29 -3.47
C GLY A 109 24.54 18.13 -2.94
N VAL A 110 23.25 18.34 -2.64
CA VAL A 110 22.33 17.24 -2.27
C VAL A 110 22.27 16.24 -3.45
N PRO A 111 22.59 14.95 -3.26
CA PRO A 111 22.54 13.99 -4.34
C PRO A 111 21.12 13.85 -4.92
N LYS A 112 21.02 13.59 -6.23
CA LYS A 112 19.73 13.67 -6.94
C LYS A 112 18.70 12.67 -6.44
N ASN A 113 19.12 11.45 -6.12
CA ASN A 113 18.27 10.43 -5.53
C ASN A 113 17.66 10.89 -4.20
N TYR A 114 18.44 11.53 -3.31
CA TYR A 114 17.92 12.11 -2.07
C TYR A 114 16.93 13.25 -2.30
N GLN A 115 17.16 14.11 -3.29
CA GLN A 115 16.20 15.15 -3.67
C GLN A 115 14.86 14.53 -4.10
N ILE A 116 14.91 13.53 -4.99
CA ILE A 116 13.71 12.85 -5.51
C ILE A 116 12.97 12.17 -4.37
N PHE A 117 13.68 11.42 -3.53
CA PHE A 117 13.08 10.68 -2.43
C PHE A 117 12.44 11.60 -1.41
N MET A 118 13.16 12.59 -0.89
CA MET A 118 12.63 13.51 0.11
C MET A 118 11.44 14.32 -0.44
N LYS A 119 11.46 14.68 -1.73
CA LYS A 119 10.31 15.33 -2.37
C LYS A 119 9.11 14.39 -2.49
N GLY A 120 9.33 13.11 -2.80
CA GLY A 120 8.29 12.09 -2.78
C GLY A 120 7.66 11.94 -1.40
N LEU A 121 8.47 11.83 -0.35
CA LEU A 121 8.00 11.77 1.04
C LEU A 121 7.25 13.04 1.46
N TRP A 122 7.75 14.21 1.07
CA TRP A 122 7.07 15.48 1.31
C TRP A 122 5.69 15.53 0.65
N LEU A 123 5.56 15.04 -0.60
CA LEU A 123 4.28 14.96 -1.29
C LEU A 123 3.31 13.99 -0.60
N LEU A 124 3.80 12.86 -0.06
CA LEU A 124 2.99 11.94 0.75
C LEU A 124 2.48 12.62 2.02
N ASP A 125 3.36 13.34 2.74
CA ASP A 125 3.02 14.08 3.95
C ASP A 125 2.02 15.21 3.71
N HIS A 126 1.88 15.66 2.46
CA HIS A 126 0.90 16.66 2.03
C HIS A 126 -0.29 16.05 1.26
N HIS A 127 -0.47 14.73 1.33
CA HIS A 127 -1.57 13.98 0.69
C HIS A 127 -1.67 14.18 -0.83
N LYS A 128 -0.54 14.52 -1.50
CA LYS A 128 -0.44 14.67 -2.95
C LYS A 128 -0.01 13.35 -3.59
N PHE A 129 -0.82 12.31 -3.41
CA PHE A 129 -0.46 10.91 -3.67
C PHE A 129 -0.05 10.64 -5.13
N GLU A 130 -0.80 11.13 -6.11
CA GLU A 130 -0.49 10.94 -7.54
C GLU A 130 0.92 11.48 -7.89
N ARG A 131 1.22 12.70 -7.44
CA ARG A 131 2.54 13.31 -7.67
C ARG A 131 3.64 12.62 -6.86
N ALA A 132 3.32 12.14 -5.68
CA ALA A 132 4.26 11.39 -4.86
C ALA A 132 4.69 10.10 -5.57
N LEU A 133 3.75 9.40 -6.22
CA LEU A 133 4.01 8.18 -6.98
C LEU A 133 5.09 8.40 -8.04
N GLU A 134 5.03 9.50 -8.79
CA GLU A 134 6.05 9.87 -9.81
C GLU A 134 7.48 9.95 -9.24
N HIS A 135 7.62 10.28 -7.95
CA HIS A 135 8.91 10.44 -7.29
C HIS A 135 9.37 9.14 -6.63
N VAL A 136 8.51 8.50 -5.83
CA VAL A 136 8.86 7.30 -5.05
C VAL A 136 9.03 6.04 -5.90
N THR A 137 8.60 6.06 -7.16
CA THR A 137 8.82 4.98 -8.15
C THR A 137 10.06 5.19 -9.01
N HIS A 138 10.84 6.25 -8.77
CA HIS A 138 12.00 6.55 -9.60
C HIS A 138 13.07 5.44 -9.48
N PRO A 139 13.64 4.93 -10.60
CA PRO A 139 14.50 3.74 -10.60
C PRO A 139 15.86 3.92 -9.90
N SER A 140 16.24 5.16 -9.58
CA SER A 140 17.47 5.43 -8.83
C SER A 140 17.30 5.30 -7.30
N LEU A 141 16.11 4.95 -6.83
CA LEU A 141 15.79 4.88 -5.40
C LEU A 141 15.88 3.45 -4.89
N THR A 142 16.28 3.33 -3.63
CA THR A 142 16.05 2.14 -2.82
C THR A 142 14.62 2.18 -2.26
N PRO A 143 13.92 1.03 -2.13
CA PRO A 143 12.55 0.98 -1.61
C PRO A 143 12.51 1.13 -0.08
N ASP A 144 13.11 2.20 0.44
CA ASP A 144 13.04 2.55 1.86
C ASP A 144 11.63 3.04 2.21
N PHE A 145 11.16 2.66 3.40
CA PHE A 145 9.78 2.89 3.85
C PHE A 145 8.69 2.28 2.94
N ALA A 146 9.00 1.21 2.19
CA ALA A 146 8.05 0.61 1.26
C ALA A 146 6.73 0.18 1.90
N ASP A 147 6.79 -0.41 3.09
CA ASP A 147 5.62 -0.79 3.87
C ASP A 147 4.69 0.40 4.15
N GLU A 148 5.27 1.52 4.59
CA GLU A 148 4.52 2.73 4.88
C GLU A 148 3.99 3.38 3.60
N ILE A 149 4.78 3.41 2.51
CA ILE A 149 4.35 3.95 1.21
C ILE A 149 3.18 3.14 0.64
N VAL A 150 3.28 1.81 0.61
CA VAL A 150 2.22 0.92 0.15
C VAL A 150 0.97 1.06 1.02
N THR A 151 1.13 1.11 2.33
CA THR A 151 0.03 1.31 3.27
C THR A 151 -0.68 2.63 3.02
N THR A 152 0.07 3.73 2.86
CA THR A 152 -0.47 5.05 2.56
C THR A 152 -1.24 5.04 1.24
N PHE A 153 -0.69 4.45 0.18
CA PHE A 153 -1.40 4.37 -1.09
C PHE A 153 -2.64 3.49 -1.00
N ALA A 154 -2.55 2.29 -0.44
CA ALA A 154 -3.65 1.33 -0.42
C ALA A 154 -4.87 1.85 0.36
N ARG A 155 -4.64 2.60 1.44
CA ARG A 155 -5.70 3.24 2.24
C ARG A 155 -6.40 4.40 1.53
N ASN A 156 -5.73 5.09 0.62
CA ASN A 156 -6.26 6.26 -0.07
C ASN A 156 -6.79 5.92 -1.47
N ASN A 157 -6.03 5.15 -2.25
CA ASN A 157 -6.38 4.69 -3.59
C ASN A 157 -5.64 3.38 -3.89
N PRO A 158 -6.34 2.22 -3.88
CA PRO A 158 -5.74 0.92 -4.18
C PRO A 158 -4.97 0.87 -5.50
N THR A 159 -5.39 1.61 -6.52
CA THR A 159 -4.72 1.68 -7.83
C THR A 159 -3.31 2.27 -7.72
N LEU A 160 -3.07 3.19 -6.79
CA LEU A 160 -1.73 3.74 -6.54
C LEU A 160 -0.82 2.74 -5.86
N ALA A 161 -1.36 1.91 -4.96
CA ALA A 161 -0.59 0.85 -4.33
C ALA A 161 -0.14 -0.19 -5.37
N LEU A 162 -1.03 -0.56 -6.30
CA LEU A 162 -0.71 -1.45 -7.41
C LEU A 162 0.34 -0.82 -8.34
N ALA A 163 0.17 0.45 -8.72
CA ALA A 163 1.14 1.14 -9.56
C ALA A 163 2.54 1.19 -8.91
N TYR A 164 2.62 1.48 -7.61
CA TYR A 164 3.88 1.43 -6.86
C TYR A 164 4.44 0.00 -6.82
N PHE A 165 3.62 -1.00 -6.50
CA PHE A 165 4.04 -2.39 -6.40
C PHE A 165 4.59 -2.94 -7.73
N HIS A 166 3.89 -2.71 -8.84
CA HIS A 166 4.32 -3.21 -10.16
C HIS A 166 5.57 -2.49 -10.70
N THR A 167 5.84 -1.26 -10.26
CA THR A 167 7.02 -0.49 -10.70
C THR A 167 8.25 -0.74 -9.84
N VAL A 168 8.07 -0.80 -8.52
CA VAL A 168 9.19 -0.89 -7.56
C VAL A 168 9.46 -2.33 -7.12
N GLN A 169 8.45 -3.20 -7.15
CA GLN A 169 8.50 -4.59 -6.63
C GLN A 169 9.16 -4.67 -5.23
N PRO A 170 8.66 -3.89 -4.25
CA PRO A 170 9.26 -3.83 -2.93
C PRO A 170 9.08 -5.14 -2.16
N VAL A 171 10.01 -5.43 -1.25
CA VAL A 171 9.85 -6.49 -0.25
C VAL A 171 9.14 -5.92 0.97
N LEU A 172 7.90 -6.33 1.19
CA LEU A 172 7.10 -5.92 2.35
C LEU A 172 7.49 -6.72 3.59
N LYS A 173 7.62 -6.03 4.72
CA LYS A 173 8.12 -6.61 5.99
C LYS A 173 7.01 -6.83 7.01
N THR A 174 5.97 -6.02 6.96
CA THR A 174 4.85 -6.00 7.89
C THR A 174 3.65 -6.73 7.28
N HIS A 175 2.93 -7.42 8.15
CA HIS A 175 1.72 -8.12 7.79
C HIS A 175 0.64 -7.15 7.27
N ASP A 176 0.47 -6.00 7.92
CA ASP A 176 -0.54 -5.01 7.55
C ASP A 176 -0.33 -4.46 6.13
N ALA A 177 0.92 -4.14 5.74
CA ALA A 177 1.21 -3.66 4.39
C ALA A 177 0.94 -4.76 3.34
N LEU A 178 1.34 -6.00 3.65
CA LEU A 178 1.09 -7.16 2.79
C LEU A 178 -0.41 -7.37 2.58
N GLU A 179 -1.20 -7.33 3.65
CA GLU A 179 -2.65 -7.51 3.60
C GLU A 179 -3.34 -6.41 2.80
N LEU A 180 -2.94 -5.15 2.98
CA LEU A 180 -3.51 -4.01 2.25
C LEU A 180 -3.21 -4.10 0.75
N LEU A 181 -1.97 -4.43 0.38
CA LEU A 181 -1.60 -4.68 -1.01
C LEU A 181 -2.38 -5.86 -1.59
N PHE A 182 -2.51 -6.94 -0.83
CA PHE A 182 -3.23 -8.13 -1.28
C PHE A 182 -4.71 -7.84 -1.55
N ASN A 183 -5.37 -7.02 -0.73
CA ASN A 183 -6.74 -6.59 -1.00
C ASN A 183 -6.82 -5.79 -2.30
N ALA A 184 -5.86 -4.89 -2.54
CA ALA A 184 -5.81 -4.13 -3.79
C ALA A 184 -5.66 -5.06 -5.00
N LEU A 185 -4.78 -6.06 -4.92
CA LEU A 185 -4.61 -7.09 -5.95
C LEU A 185 -5.90 -7.88 -6.16
N ALA A 186 -6.50 -8.41 -5.10
CA ALA A 186 -7.71 -9.22 -5.17
C ALA A 186 -8.92 -8.47 -5.74
N LEU A 187 -9.02 -7.16 -5.45
CA LEU A 187 -10.04 -6.30 -6.04
C LEU A 187 -9.83 -6.08 -7.54
N ALA A 188 -8.57 -5.94 -7.98
CA ALA A 188 -8.22 -5.68 -9.38
C ALA A 188 -8.23 -6.96 -10.25
N SER A 189 -7.59 -8.04 -9.79
CA SER A 189 -7.49 -9.32 -10.49
C SER A 189 -7.39 -10.49 -9.51
N VAL A 190 -8.36 -11.40 -9.59
CA VAL A 190 -8.38 -12.63 -8.79
C VAL A 190 -7.21 -13.53 -9.18
N THR A 191 -6.91 -13.63 -10.47
CA THR A 191 -5.81 -14.41 -11.01
C THR A 191 -4.45 -13.90 -10.52
N GLU A 192 -4.24 -12.59 -10.54
CA GLU A 192 -2.99 -12.00 -10.08
C GLU A 192 -2.81 -12.17 -8.56
N ALA A 193 -3.88 -11.97 -7.78
CA ALA A 193 -3.84 -12.22 -6.35
C ALA A 193 -3.49 -13.67 -6.01
N LEU A 194 -4.02 -14.65 -6.76
CA LEU A 194 -3.63 -16.06 -6.61
C LEU A 194 -2.14 -16.27 -6.96
N ALA A 195 -1.67 -15.69 -8.06
CA ALA A 195 -0.26 -15.79 -8.44
C ALA A 195 0.66 -15.18 -7.38
N PHE A 196 0.25 -14.06 -6.78
CA PHE A 196 0.98 -13.41 -5.71
C PHE A 196 1.00 -14.25 -4.43
N SER A 197 -0.12 -14.86 -4.02
CA SER A 197 -0.14 -15.72 -2.82
C SER A 197 0.83 -16.89 -2.94
N ARG A 198 0.98 -17.46 -4.15
CA ARG A 198 1.92 -18.56 -4.45
C ARG A 198 3.40 -18.19 -4.28
N THR A 199 3.75 -16.90 -4.24
CA THR A 199 5.13 -16.47 -3.98
C THR A 199 5.53 -16.55 -2.51
N HIS A 200 4.58 -16.85 -1.62
CA HIS A 200 4.79 -16.88 -0.17
C HIS A 200 4.87 -18.31 0.39
N PRO A 201 5.49 -18.50 1.58
CA PRO A 201 5.47 -19.78 2.28
C PRO A 201 4.06 -20.28 2.59
N ALA A 202 3.89 -21.60 2.70
CA ALA A 202 2.59 -22.28 2.79
C ALA A 202 1.60 -21.65 3.79
N ALA A 203 2.04 -21.31 5.01
CA ALA A 203 1.17 -20.72 6.02
C ALA A 203 0.60 -19.34 5.61
N VAL A 204 1.44 -18.48 5.03
CA VAL A 204 1.01 -17.15 4.54
C VAL A 204 0.19 -17.29 3.26
N ARG A 205 0.61 -18.18 2.36
CA ARG A 205 -0.11 -18.49 1.12
C ARG A 205 -1.56 -18.91 1.39
N GLU A 206 -1.78 -19.81 2.35
CA GLU A 206 -3.13 -20.26 2.72
C GLU A 206 -3.97 -19.12 3.30
N GLN A 207 -3.39 -18.27 4.17
CA GLN A 207 -4.09 -17.11 4.72
C GLN A 207 -4.51 -16.12 3.63
N LEU A 208 -3.59 -15.80 2.71
CA LEU A 208 -3.89 -14.94 1.56
C LEU A 208 -4.93 -15.58 0.64
N PHE A 209 -4.87 -16.89 0.41
CA PHE A 209 -5.86 -17.62 -0.39
C PHE A 209 -7.28 -17.52 0.23
N ARG A 210 -7.41 -17.80 1.53
CA ARG A 210 -8.71 -17.65 2.23
C ARG A 210 -9.23 -16.22 2.15
N ARG A 211 -8.33 -15.23 2.26
CA ARG A 211 -8.66 -13.81 2.10
C ARG A 211 -9.16 -13.48 0.69
N LEU A 212 -8.53 -14.04 -0.34
CA LEU A 212 -8.99 -13.89 -1.74
C LEU A 212 -10.43 -14.40 -1.88
N VAL A 213 -10.70 -15.62 -1.41
CA VAL A 213 -12.04 -16.22 -1.47
C VAL A 213 -13.05 -15.34 -0.73
N SER A 214 -12.73 -14.91 0.49
CA SER A 214 -13.59 -14.03 1.28
C SER A 214 -13.88 -12.71 0.56
N SER A 215 -12.85 -12.05 0.01
CA SER A 215 -12.99 -10.77 -0.68
C SER A 215 -13.90 -10.83 -1.91
N VAL A 216 -13.95 -11.98 -2.59
CA VAL A 216 -14.81 -12.18 -3.76
C VAL A 216 -16.25 -12.47 -3.33
N LEU A 217 -16.45 -13.30 -2.32
CA LEU A 217 -17.78 -13.81 -1.94
C LEU A 217 -18.54 -12.93 -0.95
N ASP A 218 -17.85 -12.11 -0.16
CA ASP A 218 -18.46 -11.16 0.79
C ASP A 218 -18.73 -9.78 0.16
N ALA A 219 -18.21 -9.54 -1.04
CA ALA A 219 -18.42 -8.28 -1.75
C ALA A 219 -19.90 -8.04 -2.08
N GLN A 220 -20.29 -6.77 -2.08
CA GLN A 220 -21.65 -6.37 -2.43
C GLN A 220 -22.02 -6.85 -3.85
N ALA A 221 -23.26 -7.32 -4.00
CA ALA A 221 -23.76 -7.83 -5.28
C ALA A 221 -23.68 -6.75 -6.37
N GLY A 222 -23.11 -7.11 -7.51
CA GLY A 222 -22.94 -6.26 -8.68
C GLY A 222 -22.18 -7.01 -9.79
N ASP A 223 -22.13 -6.42 -10.98
CA ASP A 223 -21.53 -7.06 -12.16
C ASP A 223 -20.05 -7.40 -11.96
N ASP A 224 -19.29 -6.52 -11.29
CA ASP A 224 -17.88 -6.76 -11.00
C ASP A 224 -17.68 -7.92 -10.03
N THR A 225 -18.49 -8.01 -8.97
CA THR A 225 -18.47 -9.14 -8.03
C THR A 225 -18.83 -10.45 -8.72
N ALA A 226 -19.83 -10.44 -9.61
CA ALA A 226 -20.20 -11.62 -10.39
C ALA A 226 -19.06 -12.06 -11.33
N ARG A 227 -18.40 -11.11 -12.01
CA ARG A 227 -17.22 -11.38 -12.85
C ARG A 227 -16.09 -12.01 -12.04
N ARG A 228 -15.75 -11.46 -10.88
CA ARG A 228 -14.72 -12.02 -9.99
C ARG A 228 -15.10 -13.40 -9.45
N ALA A 229 -16.37 -13.65 -9.13
CA ALA A 229 -16.83 -14.96 -8.69
C ALA A 229 -16.68 -16.03 -9.79
N ILE A 230 -16.99 -15.66 -11.05
CA ILE A 230 -16.74 -16.53 -12.21
C ILE A 230 -15.24 -16.79 -12.39
N GLU A 231 -14.41 -15.75 -12.27
CA GLU A 231 -12.95 -15.87 -12.34
C GLU A 231 -12.42 -16.83 -11.25
N LEU A 232 -12.87 -16.66 -9.99
CA LEU A 232 -12.52 -17.52 -8.86
C LEU A 232 -12.84 -18.99 -9.13
N VAL A 233 -14.06 -19.27 -9.60
CA VAL A 233 -14.50 -20.62 -9.97
C VAL A 233 -13.67 -21.21 -11.11
N GLY A 234 -13.15 -20.38 -12.01
CA GLY A 234 -12.34 -20.77 -13.16
C GLY A 234 -10.83 -20.85 -12.92
N LEU A 235 -10.33 -20.51 -11.73
CA LEU A 235 -8.89 -20.50 -11.45
C LEU A 235 -8.26 -21.89 -11.64
N SER A 236 -7.01 -21.95 -12.08
CA SER A 236 -6.24 -23.19 -12.08
C SER A 236 -5.62 -23.39 -10.69
N LEU A 237 -6.36 -24.04 -9.79
CA LEU A 237 -5.91 -24.33 -8.42
C LEU A 237 -5.08 -25.61 -8.39
N ASP A 238 -4.07 -25.67 -7.52
CA ASP A 238 -3.39 -26.92 -7.20
C ASP A 238 -4.14 -27.73 -6.14
N ALA A 239 -3.62 -28.91 -5.79
CA ALA A 239 -4.30 -29.82 -4.86
C ALA A 239 -4.47 -29.21 -3.45
N ASP A 240 -3.49 -28.44 -2.98
CA ASP A 240 -3.56 -27.78 -1.67
C ASP A 240 -4.60 -26.67 -1.69
N GLU A 241 -4.62 -25.85 -2.74
CA GLU A 241 -5.59 -24.76 -2.91
C GLU A 241 -7.03 -25.26 -3.08
N GLU A 242 -7.24 -26.38 -3.78
CA GLU A 242 -8.56 -27.04 -3.85
C GLU A 242 -9.01 -27.51 -2.46
N ALA A 243 -8.12 -28.14 -1.70
CA ALA A 243 -8.42 -28.56 -0.34
C ALA A 243 -8.73 -27.37 0.58
N TRP A 244 -7.93 -26.29 0.49
CA TRP A 244 -8.16 -25.07 1.26
C TRP A 244 -9.50 -24.41 0.91
N LEU A 245 -9.87 -24.37 -0.37
CA LEU A 245 -11.16 -23.83 -0.82
C LEU A 245 -12.32 -24.62 -0.22
N GLU A 246 -12.26 -25.96 -0.31
CA GLU A 246 -13.30 -26.83 0.24
C GLU A 246 -13.41 -26.70 1.75
N THR A 247 -12.30 -26.83 2.48
CA THR A 247 -12.28 -26.68 3.94
C THR A 247 -12.78 -25.30 4.35
N TYR A 248 -12.33 -24.23 3.69
CA TYR A 248 -12.74 -22.87 4.06
C TYR A 248 -14.24 -22.60 3.82
N LEU A 249 -14.83 -23.15 2.75
CA LEU A 249 -16.26 -22.94 2.45
C LEU A 249 -17.19 -23.92 3.20
N LEU A 250 -16.67 -25.05 3.68
CA LEU A 250 -17.43 -26.01 4.50
C LEU A 250 -17.34 -25.72 6.01
N GLU A 251 -16.26 -25.07 6.44
CA GLU A 251 -15.92 -24.86 7.85
C GLU A 251 -15.69 -23.37 8.17
N GLY A 252 -15.57 -23.05 9.48
CA GLY A 252 -15.17 -21.72 9.95
C GLY A 252 -16.05 -20.57 9.45
N ASP A 253 -15.39 -19.44 9.16
CA ASP A 253 -16.07 -18.20 8.73
C ASP A 253 -16.51 -18.24 7.27
N GLY A 254 -15.82 -18.96 6.39
CA GLY A 254 -16.16 -19.04 4.98
C GLY A 254 -17.51 -19.72 4.73
N LYS A 255 -17.91 -20.67 5.58
CA LYS A 255 -19.26 -21.26 5.58
C LYS A 255 -20.39 -20.24 5.71
N ARG A 256 -20.15 -19.11 6.38
CA ARG A 256 -21.17 -18.07 6.63
C ARG A 256 -21.38 -17.15 5.42
N LEU A 257 -20.54 -17.26 4.40
CA LEU A 257 -20.66 -16.50 3.16
C LEU A 257 -21.89 -16.95 2.38
N LYS A 258 -22.70 -16.00 1.90
CA LYS A 258 -23.99 -16.27 1.25
C LYS A 258 -23.91 -17.26 0.08
N ASN A 259 -22.81 -17.22 -0.66
CA ASN A 259 -22.61 -18.01 -1.87
C ASN A 259 -21.59 -19.15 -1.68
N ALA A 260 -21.29 -19.57 -0.45
CA ALA A 260 -20.28 -20.60 -0.19
C ALA A 260 -20.60 -21.93 -0.87
N GLN A 261 -21.81 -22.45 -0.66
CA GLN A 261 -22.26 -23.72 -1.26
C GLN A 261 -22.36 -23.64 -2.79
N ASP A 262 -22.90 -22.53 -3.29
CA ASP A 262 -23.01 -22.26 -4.74
C ASP A 262 -21.63 -22.22 -5.40
N THR A 263 -20.64 -21.63 -4.76
CA THR A 263 -19.26 -21.55 -5.27
C THR A 263 -18.61 -22.93 -5.31
N LEU A 264 -18.78 -23.75 -4.27
CA LEU A 264 -18.28 -25.14 -4.28
C LEU A 264 -18.91 -25.97 -5.39
N LEU A 265 -20.22 -25.84 -5.58
CA LEU A 265 -20.90 -26.55 -6.66
C LEU A 265 -20.40 -26.09 -8.03
N MET A 266 -20.35 -24.78 -8.25
CA MET A 266 -19.84 -24.21 -9.50
C MET A 266 -18.39 -24.62 -9.77
N ARG A 267 -17.53 -24.65 -8.74
CA ARG A 267 -16.15 -25.13 -8.84
C ARG A 267 -16.09 -26.59 -9.31
N LYS A 268 -16.87 -27.48 -8.71
CA LYS A 268 -16.93 -28.89 -9.10
C LYS A 268 -17.41 -29.06 -10.54
N LEU A 269 -18.42 -28.29 -10.96
CA LEU A 269 -18.91 -28.31 -12.34
C LEU A 269 -17.86 -27.80 -13.33
N ALA A 270 -17.21 -26.66 -13.03
CA ALA A 270 -16.20 -26.04 -13.89
C ALA A 270 -14.93 -26.90 -14.05
N THR A 271 -14.58 -27.67 -13.02
CA THR A 271 -13.41 -28.57 -13.02
C THR A 271 -13.72 -30.00 -13.48
N GLY A 272 -14.95 -30.27 -13.93
CA GLY A 272 -15.35 -31.60 -14.42
C GLY A 272 -15.60 -32.66 -13.34
N ARG A 273 -15.64 -32.26 -12.06
CA ARG A 273 -15.93 -33.12 -10.90
C ARG A 273 -17.44 -33.36 -10.73
N TYR A 274 -18.09 -33.80 -11.81
CA TYR A 274 -19.54 -33.94 -11.89
C TYR A 274 -20.12 -34.97 -10.91
N THR A 275 -19.39 -36.06 -10.65
CA THR A 275 -19.80 -37.11 -9.71
C THR A 275 -19.86 -36.61 -8.27
N GLU A 276 -18.96 -35.69 -7.90
CA GLU A 276 -18.97 -35.01 -6.60
C GLU A 276 -20.10 -33.98 -6.53
N ALA A 277 -20.30 -33.20 -7.60
CA ALA A 277 -21.38 -32.21 -7.69
C ALA A 277 -22.77 -32.85 -7.51
N VAL A 278 -22.99 -34.03 -8.07
CA VAL A 278 -24.26 -34.79 -7.96
C VAL A 278 -24.54 -35.30 -6.54
N LYS A 279 -23.49 -35.55 -5.75
CA LYS A 279 -23.59 -36.05 -4.37
C LYS A 279 -23.83 -34.95 -3.34
N GLU A 280 -23.68 -33.68 -3.74
CA GLU A 280 -23.85 -32.52 -2.86
C GLU A 280 -25.31 -32.44 -2.36
N LYS A 281 -25.49 -32.37 -1.05
CA LYS A 281 -26.81 -32.36 -0.40
C LYS A 281 -27.22 -30.93 -0.08
N GLY A 282 -28.53 -30.64 -0.11
CA GLY A 282 -29.08 -29.33 0.26
C GLY A 282 -29.16 -28.31 -0.88
N LEU A 283 -28.95 -28.74 -2.12
CA LEU A 283 -29.10 -27.90 -3.30
C LEU A 283 -30.59 -27.65 -3.62
N GLY A 284 -31.12 -26.52 -3.14
CA GLY A 284 -32.47 -26.05 -3.46
C GLY A 284 -32.51 -25.14 -4.69
N GLY A 285 -33.70 -24.97 -5.28
CA GLY A 285 -33.95 -23.98 -6.33
C GLY A 285 -33.24 -24.26 -7.66
N ARG A 286 -32.53 -23.25 -8.20
CA ARG A 286 -31.91 -23.24 -9.54
C ARG A 286 -30.91 -24.38 -9.77
N TRP A 287 -30.18 -24.80 -8.74
CA TRP A 287 -29.19 -25.87 -8.85
C TRP A 287 -29.80 -27.27 -8.95
N GLY A 288 -31.02 -27.47 -8.43
CA GLY A 288 -31.71 -28.76 -8.50
C GLY A 288 -31.92 -29.21 -9.95
N VAL A 289 -32.41 -28.30 -10.81
CA VAL A 289 -32.64 -28.56 -12.24
C VAL A 289 -31.33 -28.87 -12.98
N VAL A 290 -30.26 -28.12 -12.69
CA VAL A 290 -28.94 -28.35 -13.29
C VAL A 290 -28.40 -29.73 -12.92
N ILE A 291 -28.51 -30.12 -11.65
CA ILE A 291 -28.04 -31.41 -11.16
C ILE A 291 -28.90 -32.57 -11.66
N GLU A 292 -30.21 -32.38 -11.82
CA GLU A 292 -31.09 -33.39 -12.42
C GLU A 292 -30.80 -33.62 -13.91
N GLY A 293 -30.56 -32.55 -14.66
CA GLY A 293 -30.08 -32.62 -16.05
C GLY A 293 -28.72 -33.32 -16.14
N LEU A 294 -27.81 -33.01 -15.22
CA LEU A 294 -26.50 -33.65 -15.13
C LEU A 294 -26.60 -35.15 -14.80
N LYS A 295 -27.44 -35.53 -13.83
CA LYS A 295 -27.72 -36.94 -13.50
C LYS A 295 -28.24 -37.71 -14.71
N SER A 296 -29.14 -37.10 -15.47
CA SER A 296 -29.73 -37.69 -16.67
C SER A 296 -28.70 -37.82 -17.81
N GLY A 297 -27.82 -36.82 -17.98
CA GLY A 297 -26.77 -36.81 -19.01
C GLY A 297 -25.57 -37.70 -18.70
N ILE A 298 -25.22 -37.91 -17.43
CA ILE A 298 -24.20 -38.90 -17.01
C ILE A 298 -24.71 -40.33 -17.21
N GLY A 299 -26.02 -40.51 -17.38
CA GLY A 299 -26.64 -41.62 -18.07
C GLY A 299 -26.20 -43.00 -17.57
N GLY A 300 -26.67 -43.42 -16.40
CA GLY A 300 -26.62 -44.82 -15.97
C GLY A 300 -25.24 -45.50 -15.98
N ARG A 301 -24.14 -44.75 -16.15
CA ARG A 301 -22.78 -45.27 -16.00
C ARG A 301 -22.55 -45.48 -14.52
N THR A 302 -22.94 -46.67 -14.07
CA THR A 302 -22.40 -47.28 -12.87
C THR A 302 -20.88 -47.14 -12.92
N LEU A 303 -20.34 -46.71 -11.78
CA LEU A 303 -19.00 -47.08 -11.34
C LEU A 303 -18.74 -48.57 -11.57
#